data_AF-A0A2G8JEK7-F1
#
_entry.id   AF-A0A2G8JEK7-F1
#
_cell.length_a   1.000
_cell.length_b   1.000
_cell.length_c   1.000
_cell.angle_alpha   90.00
_cell.angle_beta   90.00
_cell.angle_gamma   90.00
#
_symmetry.space_group_name_H-M   'P 1'
#
loop_
_entity.id
_entity.type
_entity.pdbx_description
1 polymer ?
#
loop_
_entity_poly.entity_id
_entity_poly.type
_entity_poly.pdbx_seq_one_letter_code
_entity_poly.pdbx_strand_id
1 'polypeptide(L)'
;MKQDLYGKDDSTTDEKYVPSKLQKAASRHRMPFAPSSNKSSNAKTVIQCEDCLKCRVCYSSHVLKPPQRRELESELDNLSFSYGSCFQDIDGYEGGIFERVYVNDKLTCASPIEFPYYVTFSDPLCFHCGSEHDLTSTPQTYPLCEKCKDQGKVAKEKNIRAFIPR
;
A
#
# COMPACT_ATOMS: atom_id res chain seq x y z
N MET A 1 28.95 23.73 53.21
CA MET A 1 28.48 24.58 52.10
C MET A 1 29.43 24.41 50.93
N LYS A 2 28.86 24.07 49.77
CA LYS A 2 29.37 24.12 48.39
C LYS A 2 30.63 23.30 48.07
N GLN A 3 30.36 22.13 47.46
CA GLN A 3 31.21 21.49 46.48
C GLN A 3 31.11 22.31 45.17
N ASP A 4 32.23 22.79 44.65
CA ASP A 4 32.33 23.30 43.29
C ASP A 4 32.66 22.13 42.37
N LEU A 5 31.65 21.62 41.66
CA LEU A 5 31.76 20.59 40.65
C LEU A 5 32.18 21.24 39.32
N TYR A 6 33.44 20.97 38.99
CA TYR A 6 34.14 21.12 37.73
C TYR A 6 33.26 21.22 36.47
N GLY A 7 33.41 22.31 35.72
CA GLY A 7 33.04 22.37 34.31
C GLY A 7 34.07 21.64 33.45
N LYS A 8 33.59 20.81 32.53
CA LYS A 8 34.31 20.49 31.29
C LYS A 8 33.29 20.22 30.20
N ASP A 9 33.17 21.20 29.32
CA ASP A 9 32.56 21.08 28.01
C ASP A 9 33.56 20.31 27.15
N ASP A 10 33.19 19.14 26.63
CA ASP A 10 33.88 18.52 25.50
C ASP A 10 32.87 17.64 24.73
N SER A 11 32.30 18.29 23.72
CA SER A 11 31.88 17.74 22.44
C SER A 11 32.43 16.34 22.14
N THR A 12 31.55 15.33 22.09
CA THR A 12 31.42 14.37 20.98
C THR A 12 30.10 13.61 21.13
N THR A 13 28.98 14.21 20.73
CA THR A 13 27.81 13.41 20.33
C THR A 13 28.12 12.86 18.94
N ASP A 14 28.61 11.62 18.86
CA ASP A 14 28.81 10.94 17.58
C ASP A 14 27.44 10.85 16.90
N GLU A 15 27.22 11.66 15.86
CA GLU A 15 25.97 11.80 15.09
C GLU A 15 25.53 10.50 14.37
N LYS A 16 26.19 9.37 14.65
CA LYS A 16 26.01 8.08 13.98
C LYS A 16 24.86 7.22 14.49
N TYR A 17 24.12 7.64 15.51
CA TYR A 17 22.94 6.89 15.95
C TYR A 17 21.65 7.70 15.85
N VAL A 18 21.23 7.96 14.60
CA VAL A 18 19.85 8.32 14.30
C VAL A 18 19.20 7.10 13.64
N PRO A 19 18.29 6.37 14.32
CA PRO A 19 17.63 5.19 13.75
C PRO A 19 16.93 5.46 12.41
N SER A 20 16.54 6.71 12.14
CA SER A 20 15.94 7.13 10.87
C SER A 20 16.92 7.22 9.69
N LYS A 21 18.25 7.22 9.95
CA LYS A 21 19.33 7.27 8.95
C LYS A 21 19.98 5.90 8.67
N LEU A 22 19.58 4.83 9.36
CA LEU A 22 19.93 3.47 8.93
C LEU A 22 19.44 3.34 7.48
N GLN A 23 20.39 3.09 6.56
CA GLN A 23 20.12 2.95 5.14
C GLN A 23 18.93 2.02 4.96
N LYS A 24 17.78 2.59 4.60
CA LYS A 24 16.60 1.80 4.27
C LYS A 24 17.04 0.93 3.11
N ALA A 25 16.90 -0.39 3.26
CA ALA A 25 17.11 -1.33 2.16
C ALA A 25 16.41 -0.76 0.92
N ALA A 26 17.10 -0.79 -0.23
CA ALA A 26 16.58 -0.24 -1.48
C ALA A 26 15.11 -0.65 -1.64
N SER A 27 14.25 0.34 -1.81
CA SER A 27 12.82 0.13 -1.93
C SER A 27 12.58 -0.92 -2.99
N ARG A 28 11.82 -1.98 -2.65
CA ARG A 28 11.58 -3.07 -3.59
C ARG A 28 10.68 -2.64 -4.74
N HIS A 29 10.03 -1.48 -4.70
CA HIS A 29 9.14 -0.95 -5.74
C HIS A 29 9.57 0.46 -6.16
N ARG A 30 9.10 0.95 -7.32
CA ARG A 30 9.42 2.29 -7.85
C ARG A 30 8.77 3.47 -7.11
N MET A 31 7.88 3.21 -6.15
CA MET A 31 7.25 4.27 -5.36
C MET A 31 8.24 4.95 -4.39
N PRO A 32 8.16 6.28 -4.20
CA PRO A 32 9.04 7.02 -3.29
C PRO A 32 8.68 6.87 -1.80
N PHE A 33 7.69 6.03 -1.49
CA PHE A 33 7.21 5.74 -0.14
C PHE A 33 6.77 4.28 -0.05
N ALA A 34 6.71 3.73 1.17
CA ALA A 34 6.20 2.38 1.39
C ALA A 34 4.67 2.31 1.17
N PRO A 35 4.14 1.22 0.58
CA PRO A 35 2.70 1.00 0.46
C PRO A 35 2.08 0.91 1.85
N SER A 36 1.04 1.71 2.08
CA SER A 36 0.34 1.76 3.37
C SER A 36 -1.10 2.22 3.19
N SER A 37 -1.94 1.94 4.17
CA SER A 37 -3.35 2.36 4.19
C SER A 37 -3.53 3.87 4.10
N ASN A 38 -2.62 4.66 4.66
CA ASN A 38 -2.66 6.12 4.54
C ASN A 38 -2.41 6.56 3.09
N LYS A 39 -1.44 5.94 2.42
CA LYS A 39 -1.10 6.26 1.03
C LYS A 39 -2.17 5.78 0.05
N SER A 40 -2.82 4.65 0.32
CA SER A 40 -3.98 4.20 -0.45
C SER A 40 -5.19 5.10 -0.21
N SER A 41 -5.43 5.51 1.05
CA SER A 41 -6.53 6.44 1.40
C SER A 41 -6.34 7.86 0.87
N ASN A 42 -5.13 8.23 0.45
CA ASN A 42 -4.88 9.49 -0.24
C ASN A 42 -5.38 9.45 -1.70
N ALA A 43 -5.15 8.35 -2.40
CA ALA A 43 -5.61 8.15 -3.78
C ALA A 43 -7.10 7.77 -3.83
N LYS A 44 -7.51 6.83 -2.95
CA LYS A 44 -8.85 6.23 -2.87
C LYS A 44 -9.35 5.64 -4.18
N THR A 45 -8.48 4.97 -4.92
CA THR A 45 -8.87 4.25 -6.14
C THR A 45 -8.05 2.99 -6.32
N VAL A 46 -8.48 2.16 -7.25
CA VAL A 46 -7.81 0.95 -7.69
C VAL A 46 -7.75 0.94 -9.21
N ILE A 47 -6.83 0.14 -9.76
CA ILE A 47 -6.79 -0.19 -11.18
C ILE A 47 -6.95 -1.70 -11.34
N GLN A 48 -7.78 -2.13 -12.30
CA GLN A 48 -7.96 -3.56 -12.58
C GLN A 48 -6.88 -4.03 -13.55
N CYS A 49 -6.28 -5.19 -13.28
CA CYS A 49 -5.39 -5.80 -14.26
C CYS A 49 -6.17 -6.60 -15.30
N GLU A 50 -5.85 -6.41 -16.58
CA GLU A 50 -6.48 -7.11 -17.69
C GLU A 50 -6.20 -8.62 -17.69
N ASP A 51 -5.02 -9.05 -17.24
CA ASP A 51 -4.59 -10.46 -17.33
C ASP A 51 -5.32 -11.39 -16.35
N CYS A 52 -5.68 -10.89 -15.16
CA CYS A 52 -6.31 -11.73 -14.12
C CYS A 52 -7.44 -11.06 -13.35
N LEU A 53 -7.83 -9.85 -13.76
CA LEU A 53 -8.99 -9.12 -13.26
C LEU A 53 -8.95 -8.70 -11.79
N LYS A 54 -7.83 -8.91 -11.09
CA LYS A 54 -7.63 -8.38 -9.73
C LYS A 54 -7.42 -6.87 -9.76
N CYS A 55 -8.08 -6.19 -8.82
CA CYS A 55 -7.81 -4.80 -8.51
C CYS A 55 -6.47 -4.63 -7.77
N ARG A 56 -5.72 -3.59 -8.15
CA ARG A 56 -4.48 -3.14 -7.53
C ARG A 56 -4.65 -1.75 -6.96
N VAL A 57 -4.13 -1.57 -5.76
CA VAL A 57 -4.31 -0.35 -5.00
C VAL A 57 -3.43 0.75 -5.59
N CYS A 58 -4.05 1.88 -5.90
CA CYS A 58 -3.32 3.09 -6.24
C CYS A 58 -2.92 3.83 -4.95
N TYR A 59 -1.72 4.39 -4.94
CA TYR A 59 -1.15 5.09 -3.80
C TYR A 59 -0.75 6.52 -4.18
N SER A 60 -0.87 7.45 -3.24
CA SER A 60 -0.38 8.82 -3.41
C SER A 60 0.28 9.35 -2.15
N SER A 61 1.33 10.15 -2.32
CA SER A 61 1.98 10.86 -1.22
C SER A 61 1.03 11.79 -0.48
N HIS A 62 0.12 12.42 -1.21
CA HIS A 62 -0.79 13.46 -0.74
C HIS A 62 -2.23 13.14 -1.13
N VAL A 63 -3.18 13.59 -0.32
CA VAL A 63 -4.61 13.43 -0.61
C VAL A 63 -4.94 14.06 -1.96
N LEU A 64 -5.50 13.27 -2.88
CA LEU A 64 -5.99 13.77 -4.16
C LEU A 64 -7.28 14.57 -3.92
N LYS A 65 -7.33 15.77 -4.49
CA LYS A 65 -8.54 16.60 -4.47
C LYS A 65 -9.63 15.99 -5.36
N PRO A 66 -10.92 16.31 -5.16
CA PRO A 66 -11.99 15.74 -5.96
C PRO A 66 -11.84 15.89 -7.50
N PRO A 67 -11.34 17.03 -8.04
CA PRO A 67 -11.07 17.12 -9.48
C PRO A 67 -9.98 16.15 -9.95
N GLN A 68 -8.87 16.04 -9.21
CA GLN A 68 -7.76 15.14 -9.51
C GLN A 68 -8.17 13.67 -9.43
N ARG A 69 -9.08 13.33 -8.51
CA ARG A 69 -9.62 11.97 -8.42
C ARG A 69 -10.47 11.62 -9.64
N ARG A 70 -11.34 12.53 -10.08
CA ARG A 70 -12.16 12.31 -11.28
C ARG A 70 -11.31 12.20 -12.54
N GLU A 71 -10.28 13.04 -12.65
CA GLU A 71 -9.28 12.94 -13.72
C GLU A 71 -8.60 11.57 -13.68
N LEU A 72 -8.09 11.14 -12.52
CA LEU A 72 -7.48 9.83 -12.36
C LEU A 72 -8.42 8.69 -12.76
N GLU A 73 -9.67 8.70 -12.28
CA GLU A 73 -10.67 7.67 -12.61
C GLU A 73 -10.89 7.60 -14.13
N SER A 74 -11.04 8.75 -14.80
CA SER A 74 -11.21 8.80 -16.25
C SER A 74 -9.99 8.30 -17.02
N GLU A 75 -8.78 8.60 -16.56
CA GLU A 75 -7.54 8.10 -17.19
C GLU A 75 -7.38 6.58 -16.98
N LEU A 76 -7.72 6.09 -15.78
CA LEU A 76 -7.65 4.67 -15.45
C LEU A 76 -8.62 3.83 -16.27
N ASP A 77 -9.84 4.33 -16.54
CA ASP A 77 -10.85 3.63 -17.35
C ASP A 77 -10.40 3.39 -18.80
N ASN A 78 -9.48 4.21 -19.31
CA ASN A 78 -8.93 4.10 -20.66
C ASN A 78 -7.55 3.41 -20.71
N LEU A 79 -6.98 3.08 -19.56
CA LEU A 79 -5.65 2.52 -19.45
C LEU A 79 -5.69 1.00 -19.41
N SER A 80 -5.09 0.35 -20.41
CA SER A 80 -4.78 -1.08 -20.35
C SER A 80 -3.63 -1.31 -19.35
N PHE A 81 -3.91 -2.08 -18.29
CA PHE A 81 -2.95 -2.33 -17.22
C PHE A 81 -2.66 -3.82 -17.05
N SER A 82 -1.36 -4.12 -17.11
CA SER A 82 -0.80 -5.43 -16.82
C SER A 82 0.16 -5.38 -15.63
N TYR A 83 0.44 -6.55 -15.09
CA TYR A 83 1.35 -6.69 -13.96
C TYR A 83 2.78 -6.29 -14.27
N GLY A 84 3.44 -5.67 -13.29
CA GLY A 84 4.81 -5.17 -13.45
C GLY A 84 4.89 -3.82 -14.16
N SER A 85 3.81 -3.37 -14.81
CA SER A 85 3.69 -2.01 -15.33
C SER A 85 3.69 -1.00 -14.19
N CYS A 86 4.20 0.20 -14.47
CA CYS A 86 4.00 1.35 -13.61
C CYS A 86 3.48 2.53 -14.44
N PHE A 87 2.94 3.53 -13.75
CA PHE A 87 2.45 4.73 -14.42
C PHE A 87 3.56 5.64 -14.94
N GLN A 88 4.79 5.51 -14.43
CA GLN A 88 5.94 6.27 -14.91
C GLN A 88 6.39 5.84 -16.32
N ASP A 89 5.94 4.69 -16.81
CA ASP A 89 6.25 4.20 -18.16
C ASP A 89 5.19 4.64 -19.19
N ILE A 90 4.16 5.39 -18.77
CA ILE A 90 3.09 5.91 -19.66
C ILE A 90 3.59 7.15 -20.40
N ASP A 91 3.34 7.21 -21.71
CA ASP A 91 3.63 8.39 -22.51
C ASP A 91 2.86 9.62 -22.01
N GLY A 92 3.56 10.74 -21.81
CA GLY A 92 2.95 11.96 -21.29
C GLY A 92 2.71 11.95 -19.77
N TYR A 93 3.43 11.10 -19.00
CA TYR A 93 3.31 11.08 -17.54
C TYR A 93 3.66 12.41 -16.86
N GLU A 94 4.55 13.22 -17.47
CA GLU A 94 5.06 14.46 -16.88
C GLU A 94 3.97 15.53 -16.76
N GLY A 95 3.79 16.08 -15.55
CA GLY A 95 2.79 17.12 -15.29
C GLY A 95 1.34 16.61 -15.20
N GLY A 96 1.10 15.33 -15.47
CA GLY A 96 -0.21 14.70 -15.40
C GLY A 96 -0.56 14.11 -14.03
N ILE A 97 -1.75 13.52 -13.92
CA ILE A 97 -2.22 12.89 -12.69
C ILE A 97 -1.36 11.68 -12.27
N PHE A 98 -0.79 10.97 -13.24
CA PHE A 98 0.07 9.80 -13.03
C PHE A 98 1.42 10.10 -12.37
N GLU A 99 1.89 11.35 -12.39
CA GLU A 99 3.09 11.77 -11.62
C GLU A 99 2.86 11.68 -10.10
N ARG A 100 1.60 11.80 -9.68
CA ARG A 100 1.19 11.86 -8.26
C ARG A 100 0.73 10.51 -7.72
N VAL A 101 0.49 9.54 -8.60
CA VAL A 101 -0.15 8.27 -8.28
C VAL A 101 0.78 7.13 -8.64
N TYR A 102 0.75 6.09 -7.82
CA TYR A 102 1.67 4.96 -7.92
C TYR A 102 0.92 3.66 -7.75
N VAL A 103 1.38 2.62 -8.43
CA VAL A 103 1.01 1.22 -8.17
C VAL A 103 2.23 0.46 -7.67
N ASN A 104 1.99 -0.63 -6.95
CA ASN A 104 3.07 -1.50 -6.51
C ASN A 104 3.47 -2.46 -7.65
N ASP A 105 4.47 -2.05 -8.42
CA ASP A 105 5.01 -2.74 -9.59
C ASP A 105 5.74 -4.06 -9.30
N LYS A 106 5.80 -4.50 -8.03
CA LYS A 106 6.28 -5.85 -7.68
C LYS A 106 5.20 -6.89 -7.53
N LEU A 107 3.94 -6.48 -7.57
CA LEU A 107 2.84 -7.42 -7.53
C LEU A 107 2.72 -8.09 -8.90
N THR A 108 2.35 -9.36 -8.87
CA THR A 108 2.12 -10.19 -10.05
C THR A 108 0.71 -10.78 -9.99
N CYS A 109 0.23 -11.41 -11.07
CA CYS A 109 -1.04 -12.17 -11.07
C CYS A 109 -1.12 -13.16 -9.89
N ALA A 110 0.00 -13.72 -9.47
CA ALA A 110 0.06 -14.68 -8.37
C ALA A 110 -0.04 -14.02 -6.99
N SER A 111 0.22 -12.71 -6.89
CA SER A 111 0.13 -11.97 -5.63
C SER A 111 -1.32 -11.85 -5.17
N PRO A 112 -1.58 -11.99 -3.86
CA PRO A 112 -2.90 -11.74 -3.28
C PRO A 112 -3.29 -10.25 -3.39
N ILE A 113 -4.52 -9.94 -3.04
CA ILE A 113 -4.97 -8.55 -2.85
C ILE A 113 -4.19 -7.92 -1.70
N GLU A 114 -3.85 -6.64 -1.85
CA GLU A 114 -3.00 -5.91 -0.93
C GLU A 114 -3.74 -5.61 0.38
N PHE A 115 -3.07 -5.70 1.53
CA PHE A 115 -3.70 -5.37 2.82
C PHE A 115 -4.31 -3.96 2.90
N PRO A 116 -3.68 -2.90 2.34
CA PRO A 116 -4.28 -1.57 2.28
C PRO A 116 -5.66 -1.53 1.60
N TYR A 117 -5.97 -2.48 0.70
CA TYR A 117 -7.29 -2.56 0.07
C TYR A 117 -8.38 -2.68 1.13
N TYR A 118 -8.24 -3.64 2.04
CA TYR A 118 -9.23 -3.96 3.08
C TYR A 118 -9.36 -2.92 4.20
N VAL A 119 -8.50 -1.90 4.19
CA VAL A 119 -8.58 -0.77 5.13
C VAL A 119 -9.21 0.44 4.44
N THR A 120 -9.01 0.59 3.13
CA THR A 120 -9.43 1.76 2.36
C THR A 120 -10.78 1.57 1.66
N PHE A 121 -11.08 0.36 1.18
CA PHE A 121 -12.28 0.06 0.41
C PHE A 121 -13.22 -0.83 1.22
N SER A 122 -14.52 -0.64 1.01
CA SER A 122 -15.58 -1.38 1.71
C SER A 122 -15.93 -2.71 1.05
N ASP A 123 -15.68 -2.84 -0.26
CA ASP A 123 -16.14 -3.98 -1.03
C ASP A 123 -15.38 -5.25 -0.63
N PRO A 124 -16.08 -6.34 -0.30
CA PRO A 124 -15.44 -7.57 0.13
C PRO A 124 -14.87 -8.29 -1.11
N LEU A 125 -13.55 -8.44 -1.17
CA LEU A 125 -12.88 -9.27 -2.16
C LEU A 125 -12.16 -10.45 -1.50
N CYS A 126 -12.14 -11.60 -2.17
CA CYS A 126 -11.31 -12.74 -1.78
C CYS A 126 -9.83 -12.31 -1.72
N PHE A 127 -9.17 -12.57 -0.58
CA PHE A 127 -7.77 -12.22 -0.36
C PHE A 127 -6.82 -12.77 -1.42
N HIS A 128 -7.08 -13.97 -1.93
CA HIS A 128 -6.17 -14.64 -2.86
C HIS A 128 -6.43 -14.26 -4.32
N CYS A 129 -7.69 -14.22 -4.74
CA CYS A 129 -8.05 -14.11 -6.15
C CYS A 129 -8.77 -12.81 -6.53
N GLY A 130 -9.24 -12.00 -5.57
CA GLY A 130 -9.99 -10.78 -5.85
C GLY A 130 -11.44 -11.00 -6.29
N SER A 131 -11.97 -12.23 -6.25
CA SER A 131 -13.38 -12.52 -6.52
C SER A 131 -14.29 -11.86 -5.47
N GLU A 132 -15.43 -11.34 -5.91
CA GLU A 132 -16.51 -10.83 -5.05
C GLU A 132 -17.56 -11.90 -4.71
N HIS A 133 -17.56 -13.03 -5.42
CA HIS A 133 -18.54 -14.11 -5.25
C HIS A 133 -18.10 -15.18 -4.25
N ASP A 134 -19.10 -15.87 -3.66
CA ASP A 134 -18.98 -17.05 -2.81
C ASP A 134 -18.02 -16.87 -1.63
N LEU A 135 -18.07 -15.68 -1.02
CA LEU A 135 -17.14 -15.26 0.02
C LEU A 135 -17.57 -15.77 1.39
N THR A 136 -16.64 -16.43 2.07
CA THR A 136 -16.69 -16.70 3.51
C THR A 136 -15.70 -15.79 4.22
N SER A 137 -16.11 -15.11 5.29
CA SER A 137 -15.22 -14.34 6.15
C SER A 137 -15.64 -14.42 7.61
N THR A 138 -14.68 -14.27 8.52
CA THR A 138 -14.94 -14.11 9.96
C THR A 138 -14.37 -12.77 10.44
N PRO A 139 -14.75 -12.28 11.62
CA PRO A 139 -14.15 -11.06 12.18
C PRO A 139 -12.61 -11.12 12.25
N GLN A 140 -12.05 -12.33 12.43
CA GLN A 140 -10.62 -12.60 12.55
C GLN A 140 -9.91 -12.84 11.22
N THR A 141 -10.63 -12.96 10.10
CA THR A 141 -10.05 -13.33 8.80
C THR A 141 -10.47 -12.40 7.67
N TYR A 142 -9.64 -12.30 6.62
CA TYR A 142 -10.02 -11.70 5.36
C TYR A 142 -10.90 -12.65 4.54
N PRO A 143 -11.75 -12.13 3.64
CA PRO A 143 -12.64 -12.97 2.84
C PRO A 143 -11.88 -14.00 2.00
N LEU A 144 -12.46 -15.19 1.88
CA LEU A 144 -11.98 -16.30 1.06
C LEU A 144 -13.16 -16.83 0.24
N CYS A 145 -13.01 -16.94 -1.08
CA CYS A 145 -14.03 -17.57 -1.92
C CYS A 145 -13.93 -19.11 -1.91
N GLU A 146 -15.04 -19.79 -2.20
CA GLU A 146 -15.10 -21.25 -2.31
C GLU A 146 -14.08 -21.81 -3.30
N LYS A 147 -13.93 -21.21 -4.49
CA LYS A 147 -12.92 -21.66 -5.48
C LYS A 147 -11.51 -21.69 -4.91
N CYS A 148 -11.12 -20.68 -4.13
CA CYS A 148 -9.79 -20.68 -3.50
C CYS A 148 -9.70 -21.70 -2.37
N LYS A 149 -10.78 -21.91 -1.61
CA LYS A 149 -10.85 -22.93 -0.57
C LYS A 149 -10.69 -24.34 -1.16
N ASP A 150 -11.35 -24.63 -2.28
CA ASP A 150 -11.26 -25.91 -3.00
C ASP A 150 -9.86 -26.14 -3.59
N GLN A 151 -9.15 -25.06 -3.94
CA GLN A 151 -7.73 -25.08 -4.30
C GLN A 151 -6.78 -25.24 -3.09
N GLY A 152 -7.32 -25.46 -1.89
CA GLY A 152 -6.54 -25.63 -0.67
C GLY A 152 -5.98 -24.33 -0.09
N LYS A 153 -6.45 -23.15 -0.51
CA LYS A 153 -6.06 -21.88 0.11
C LYS A 153 -6.75 -21.73 1.46
N VAL A 154 -6.03 -21.18 2.42
CA VAL A 154 -6.54 -20.88 3.76
C VAL A 154 -6.90 -19.40 3.89
N ALA A 155 -7.90 -19.11 4.73
CA ALA A 155 -8.29 -17.75 5.04
C ALA A 155 -7.14 -17.03 5.76
N LYS A 156 -6.83 -15.80 5.32
CA LYS A 156 -5.73 -15.03 5.92
C LYS A 156 -6.22 -14.37 7.20
N GLU A 157 -5.51 -14.58 8.30
CA GLU A 157 -5.80 -13.91 9.57
C GLU A 157 -5.52 -12.40 9.50
N LYS A 158 -6.42 -11.63 10.11
CA LYS A 158 -6.25 -10.21 10.37
C LYS A 158 -5.36 -10.05 11.60
N ASN A 159 -4.39 -9.14 11.53
CA ASN A 159 -3.60 -8.77 12.70
C ASN A 159 -4.41 -7.80 13.56
N ILE A 160 -5.36 -8.34 14.32
CA ILE A 160 -6.12 -7.60 15.31
C ILE A 160 -5.23 -7.56 16.55
N ARG A 161 -4.41 -6.51 16.69
CA ARG A 161 -3.81 -6.24 18.00
C ARG A 161 -4.98 -6.01 18.95
N ALA A 162 -5.25 -6.96 19.84
CA ALA A 162 -6.18 -6.77 20.93
C ALA A 162 -5.73 -5.49 21.64
N PHE A 163 -6.56 -4.45 21.58
CA PHE A 163 -6.40 -3.30 22.43
C PHE A 163 -6.61 -3.81 23.84
N ILE A 164 -5.54 -4.10 24.57
CA ILE A 164 -5.61 -4.33 26.01
C ILE A 164 -5.58 -2.93 26.61
N PRO A 165 -6.72 -2.35 27.04
CA PRO A 165 -6.68 -1.13 27.82
C PRO A 165 -5.88 -1.42 29.11
N ARG A 166 -4.89 -0.56 29.40
CA ARG A 166 -4.24 -0.53 30.71
C ARG A 166 -5.08 0.25 31.69
#